data_AF-A0A395MMG9-F1
#
_entry.id   AF-A0A395MMG9-F1
#
_cell.length_a   1.000
_cell.length_b   1.000
_cell.length_c   1.000
_cell.angle_alpha   90.00
_cell.angle_beta   90.00
_cell.angle_gamma   90.00
#
_symmetry.space_group_name_H-M   'P 1'
#
loop_
_entity.id
_entity.type
_entity.pdbx_description
1 polymer ?
#
loop_
_entity_poly.entity_id
_entity_poly.type
_entity_poly.pdbx_seq_one_letter_code
_entity_poly.pdbx_strand_id
1 'polypeptide(L)'
;MGEGGYMILTNGTPYRWKRSDQMSYQMKSWDFPEVIEAGKVPRTYIEFSQGAFKKRSDTSGSVKYTLEGTGCSFTIHVRDDDERIWVKLDSLESVGNARGSEIHLGWRHDKSLTWVLSGTKEEFHTSNPPMDWMQQCRKTIGHLPLSKICLLGTHDSGMSTTSHSLVPVSVIDPYVLCQCEDIYGQLQKGARYFDIRPQIYKGKWCTGHYTGKVGARGENIADIIDGVNKFTKDNGELIIINFSHSLQSDVEEWREFNKEEWHNLMKELQKLNNLFILKDKSKANNLSTLKVDDFIGNGKAAVVCIIEEWGSLSLGDYLNQGFFKSSQLNIRNEYANKDDTEFMVKDQIEKMKGHMSSKDKRMFLLSWTLTQQVPEWVGSVRSLAGSVTDSLRPIKLLAKDCNPELFTTLLPEVSETSFPNVVYIDYLDSMEYVALVVAINDKVFNN
;
A
#
# COMPACT_ATOMS: atom_id res chain seq x y z
N MET A 1 15.40 20.06 -23.51
CA MET A 1 14.25 19.83 -22.62
C MET A 1 14.66 20.32 -21.25
N GLY A 2 13.73 20.88 -20.45
CA GLY A 2 14.07 21.41 -19.12
C GLY A 2 13.97 20.31 -18.06
N GLU A 3 14.74 20.42 -16.99
CA GLU A 3 14.72 19.49 -15.86
C GLU A 3 13.65 19.93 -14.85
N GLY A 4 12.48 19.28 -14.90
CA GLY A 4 11.33 19.63 -14.08
C GLY A 4 10.51 18.42 -13.61
N GLY A 5 9.57 18.67 -12.70
CA GLY A 5 8.72 17.66 -12.07
C GLY A 5 7.61 18.31 -11.25
N TYR A 6 6.81 17.50 -10.57
CA TYR A 6 5.71 17.98 -9.76
C TYR A 6 5.92 17.63 -8.28
N MET A 7 5.44 18.52 -7.41
CA MET A 7 5.31 18.27 -5.99
C MET A 7 3.84 18.28 -5.61
N ILE A 8 3.37 17.21 -4.98
CA ILE A 8 2.03 17.10 -4.41
C ILE A 8 2.14 17.44 -2.94
N LEU A 9 1.37 18.43 -2.49
CA LEU A 9 1.35 18.92 -1.12
C LEU A 9 0.08 18.43 -0.44
N THR A 10 0.17 17.41 0.39
CA THR A 10 -0.97 16.76 1.00
C THR A 10 -1.21 17.31 2.40
N ASN A 11 -2.16 18.25 2.53
CA ASN A 11 -2.59 18.77 3.83
C ASN A 11 -3.64 17.86 4.47
N GLY A 12 -3.19 16.81 5.16
CA GLY A 12 -4.03 15.93 5.96
C GLY A 12 -4.26 16.41 7.39
N THR A 13 -3.92 17.66 7.72
CA THR A 13 -4.13 18.26 9.04
C THR A 13 -5.47 19.01 9.11
N PRO A 14 -6.01 19.32 10.30
CA PRO A 14 -7.18 20.21 10.42
C PRO A 14 -6.81 21.69 10.25
N TYR A 15 -5.52 22.01 10.06
CA TYR A 15 -5.03 23.39 10.02
C TYR A 15 -4.87 23.86 8.58
N ARG A 16 -5.16 25.15 8.37
CA ARG A 16 -4.77 25.84 7.14
C ARG A 16 -3.25 26.04 7.13
N TRP A 17 -2.60 25.69 6.02
CA TRP A 17 -1.19 26.01 5.82
C TRP A 17 -1.09 27.35 5.11
N LYS A 18 -0.35 28.28 5.70
CA LYS A 18 -0.08 29.60 5.12
C LYS A 18 1.39 29.71 4.76
N ARG A 19 1.67 30.00 3.49
CA ARG A 19 3.01 30.30 2.99
C ARG A 19 3.49 31.57 3.69
N SER A 20 4.56 31.41 4.47
CA SER A 20 5.14 32.49 5.28
C SER A 20 6.41 33.06 4.65
N ASP A 21 7.08 32.29 3.79
CA ASP A 21 8.26 32.71 3.04
C ASP A 21 8.40 31.87 1.76
N GLN A 22 9.00 32.46 0.72
CA GLN A 22 9.39 31.77 -0.51
C GLN A 22 10.56 32.49 -1.16
N MET A 23 11.60 31.74 -1.50
CA MET A 23 12.76 32.23 -2.22
C MET A 23 13.17 31.23 -3.30
N SER A 24 13.70 31.72 -4.41
CA SER A 24 14.31 30.88 -5.43
C SER A 24 15.44 31.61 -6.15
N TYR A 25 16.42 30.83 -6.59
CA TYR A 25 17.53 31.30 -7.41
C TYR A 25 17.78 30.29 -8.53
N GLN A 26 17.81 30.78 -9.76
CA GLN A 26 17.95 29.96 -10.98
C GLN A 26 16.88 28.85 -11.11
N MET A 27 15.67 29.08 -10.58
CA MET A 27 14.50 28.24 -10.86
C MET A 27 13.73 28.83 -12.04
N LYS A 28 13.32 28.00 -13.00
CA LYS A 28 12.40 28.39 -14.07
C LYS A 28 10.94 28.35 -13.59
N SER A 29 10.60 27.42 -12.70
CA SER A 29 9.31 27.35 -12.01
C SER A 29 9.51 27.08 -10.53
N TRP A 30 8.98 27.96 -9.67
CA TRP A 30 8.96 27.84 -8.21
C TRP A 30 7.86 28.73 -7.63
N ASP A 31 6.60 28.34 -7.85
CA ASP A 31 5.43 29.09 -7.36
C ASP A 31 4.49 28.18 -6.58
N PHE A 32 4.61 28.23 -5.26
CA PHE A 32 3.82 27.44 -4.33
C PHE A 32 2.56 28.20 -3.89
N PRO A 33 1.43 27.52 -3.63
CA PRO A 33 0.21 28.17 -3.18
C PRO A 33 0.41 29.00 -1.91
N GLU A 34 -0.16 30.21 -1.85
CA GLU A 34 -0.10 31.04 -0.64
C GLU A 34 -0.83 30.37 0.53
N VAL A 35 -1.93 29.67 0.24
CA VAL A 35 -2.76 28.98 1.21
C VAL A 35 -3.07 27.57 0.73
N ILE A 36 -2.99 26.60 1.63
CA ILE A 36 -3.46 25.23 1.42
C ILE A 36 -4.45 24.91 2.53
N GLU A 37 -5.72 24.80 2.16
CA GLU A 37 -6.80 24.48 3.11
C GLU A 37 -6.69 23.05 3.62
N ALA A 38 -7.26 22.79 4.80
CA ALA A 38 -7.34 21.45 5.38
C ALA A 38 -7.98 20.45 4.40
N GLY A 39 -7.36 19.27 4.28
CA GLY A 39 -7.80 18.21 3.37
C GLY A 39 -7.56 18.47 1.88
N LYS A 40 -6.85 19.55 1.50
CA LYS A 40 -6.52 19.86 0.10
C LYS A 40 -5.14 19.35 -0.29
N VAL A 41 -5.00 19.03 -1.58
CA VAL A 41 -3.84 18.35 -2.16
C VAL A 41 -3.29 19.07 -3.42
N PRO A 42 -2.90 20.36 -3.36
CA PRO A 42 -2.45 21.06 -4.56
C PRO A 42 -1.18 20.42 -5.15
N ARG A 43 -1.10 20.47 -6.47
CA ARG A 43 0.02 20.00 -7.27
C ARG A 43 0.78 21.22 -7.82
N THR A 44 2.06 21.33 -7.49
CA THR A 44 2.93 22.45 -7.87
C THR A 44 4.02 21.97 -8.83
N TYR A 45 4.20 22.67 -9.95
CA TYR A 45 5.26 22.36 -10.92
C TYR A 45 6.56 23.07 -10.54
N ILE A 46 7.66 22.31 -10.56
CA ILE A 46 9.02 22.76 -10.23
C ILE A 46 9.90 22.53 -11.45
N GLU A 47 10.70 23.51 -11.85
CA GLU A 47 11.64 23.36 -12.97
C GLU A 47 12.92 24.16 -12.71
N PHE A 48 14.07 23.51 -12.89
CA PHE A 48 15.38 24.14 -12.80
C PHE A 48 15.67 24.98 -14.06
N SER A 49 16.29 26.15 -13.88
CA SER A 49 16.77 26.94 -15.02
C SER A 49 18.15 26.43 -15.44
N GLN A 50 18.19 25.56 -16.45
CA GLN A 50 19.43 25.01 -17.00
C GLN A 50 19.89 25.79 -18.24
N GLY A 51 21.22 25.91 -18.42
CA GLY A 51 21.80 26.57 -19.60
C GLY A 51 23.32 26.74 -19.50
N ALA A 52 23.97 27.12 -20.62
CA ALA A 52 25.43 27.20 -20.74
C ALA A 52 26.12 28.15 -19.73
N PHE A 53 25.37 29.07 -19.11
CA PHE A 53 25.87 30.03 -18.13
C PHE A 53 25.24 29.86 -16.74
N LYS A 54 24.59 28.72 -16.47
CA LYS A 54 23.94 28.39 -15.20
C LYS A 54 24.77 27.34 -14.47
N LYS A 55 25.03 27.56 -13.18
CA LYS A 55 25.79 26.60 -12.36
C LYS A 55 24.81 25.87 -11.46
N ARG A 56 24.58 24.59 -11.72
CA ARG A 56 23.66 23.76 -10.93
C ARG A 56 23.89 23.87 -9.42
N SER A 57 25.13 24.07 -8.98
CA SER A 57 25.49 24.18 -7.56
C SER A 57 24.97 25.42 -6.85
N ASP A 58 24.58 26.47 -7.58
CA ASP A 58 23.94 27.65 -7.00
C ASP A 58 22.40 27.65 -7.18
N THR A 59 21.85 26.82 -8.07
CA THR A 59 20.40 26.66 -8.27
C THR A 59 19.71 26.05 -7.05
N SER A 60 18.77 26.78 -6.46
CA SER A 60 18.03 26.34 -5.29
C SER A 60 16.70 27.10 -5.08
N GLY A 61 15.84 26.53 -4.27
CA GLY A 61 14.60 27.16 -3.83
C GLY A 61 14.20 26.72 -2.42
N SER A 62 13.44 27.57 -1.75
CA SER A 62 12.81 27.25 -0.48
C SER A 62 11.41 27.85 -0.39
N VAL A 63 10.51 27.14 0.29
CA VAL A 63 9.18 27.64 0.64
C VAL A 63 8.82 27.18 2.04
N LYS A 64 8.39 28.11 2.88
CA LYS A 64 8.03 27.84 4.27
C LYS A 64 6.53 27.94 4.49
N TYR A 65 5.94 26.91 5.08
CA TYR A 65 4.55 26.89 5.52
C TYR A 65 4.44 26.96 7.04
N THR A 66 3.49 27.77 7.51
CA THR A 66 3.07 27.82 8.92
C THR A 66 1.65 27.26 9.03
N LEU A 67 1.41 26.45 10.06
CA LEU A 67 0.09 25.89 10.34
C LEU A 67 -0.65 26.88 11.24
N GLU A 68 -1.71 27.51 10.72
CA GLU A 68 -2.42 28.58 11.43
C GLU A 68 -2.90 28.13 12.82
N GLY A 69 -2.67 28.96 13.84
CA GLY A 69 -3.08 28.69 15.22
C GLY A 69 -2.19 27.73 16.02
N THR A 70 -1.23 27.04 15.39
CA THR A 70 -0.42 26.02 16.08
C THR A 70 0.95 26.51 16.55
N GLY A 71 1.54 27.47 15.82
CA GLY A 71 2.96 27.84 15.94
C GLY A 71 3.92 26.86 15.26
N CYS A 72 3.41 25.80 14.63
CA CYS A 72 4.18 24.80 13.90
C CYS A 72 4.47 25.26 12.46
N SER A 73 5.62 24.87 11.93
CA SER A 73 6.06 25.22 10.59
C SER A 73 7.04 24.20 10.04
N PHE A 74 7.11 24.12 8.71
CA PHE A 74 8.09 23.33 7.97
C PHE A 74 8.52 24.10 6.73
N THR A 75 9.72 23.81 6.24
CA THR A 75 10.28 24.40 5.02
C THR A 75 10.62 23.31 4.01
N ILE A 76 10.12 23.45 2.79
CA ILE A 76 10.50 22.62 1.65
C ILE A 76 11.69 23.30 0.98
N HIS A 77 12.72 22.51 0.67
CA HIS A 77 13.91 22.94 -0.02
C HIS A 77 14.12 22.15 -1.30
N VAL A 78 14.74 22.77 -2.30
CA VAL A 78 15.25 22.10 -3.50
C VAL A 78 16.66 22.58 -3.83
N ARG A 79 17.48 21.67 -4.36
CA ARG A 79 18.78 21.98 -4.96
C ARG A 79 18.95 21.17 -6.25
N ASP A 80 19.57 21.77 -7.26
CA ASP A 80 19.86 21.13 -8.57
C ASP A 80 21.15 20.30 -8.54
N ASP A 81 22.21 20.75 -7.84
CA ASP A 81 23.43 19.93 -7.69
C ASP A 81 23.33 18.99 -6.48
N ASP A 82 23.44 17.70 -6.81
CA ASP A 82 22.75 16.56 -6.17
C ASP A 82 21.23 16.77 -6.10
N GLU A 83 20.56 16.74 -7.27
CA GLU A 83 19.13 17.00 -7.46
C GLU A 83 18.29 16.36 -6.35
N ARG A 84 17.73 17.20 -5.48
CA ARG A 84 16.99 16.71 -4.33
C ARG A 84 16.01 17.72 -3.80
N ILE A 85 14.87 17.19 -3.35
CA ILE A 85 13.91 17.88 -2.52
C ILE A 85 13.95 17.27 -1.12
N TRP A 86 13.90 18.13 -0.11
CA TRP A 86 13.74 17.71 1.28
C TRP A 86 12.87 18.69 2.06
N VAL A 87 12.30 18.21 3.15
CA VAL A 87 11.46 18.99 4.05
C VAL A 87 12.11 19.06 5.43
N LYS A 88 12.34 20.27 5.91
CA LYS A 88 12.84 20.54 7.25
C LYS A 88 11.68 20.83 8.21
N LEU A 89 11.66 20.14 9.35
CA LEU A 89 10.64 20.35 10.38
C LEU A 89 11.06 21.49 11.33
N ASP A 90 10.72 22.74 11.01
CA ASP A 90 11.26 23.92 11.72
C ASP A 90 10.76 24.03 13.17
N SER A 91 9.46 24.20 13.35
CA SER A 91 8.78 24.25 14.66
C SER A 91 7.71 23.15 14.79
N LEU A 92 7.91 22.07 14.02
CA LEU A 92 7.06 20.90 13.96
C LEU A 92 7.86 19.68 14.43
N GLU A 93 7.19 18.75 15.09
CA GLU A 93 7.69 17.42 15.44
C GLU A 93 6.62 16.44 15.02
N SER A 94 7.01 15.28 14.49
CA SER A 94 6.07 14.23 14.10
C SER A 94 6.53 12.88 14.63
N VAL A 95 5.63 11.91 14.61
CA VAL A 95 5.95 10.53 14.97
C VAL A 95 7.14 10.05 14.14
N GLY A 96 8.20 9.60 14.81
CA GLY A 96 9.45 9.15 14.19
C GLY A 96 10.38 10.26 13.67
N ASN A 97 10.02 11.54 13.78
CA ASN A 97 10.81 12.65 13.24
C ASN A 97 10.87 13.84 14.21
N ALA A 98 12.05 14.05 14.81
CA ALA A 98 12.27 15.10 15.78
C ALA A 98 12.21 16.51 15.16
N ARG A 99 11.88 17.51 15.96
CA ARG A 99 12.01 18.92 15.55
C ARG A 99 13.41 19.22 15.04
N GLY A 100 13.49 19.90 13.90
CA GLY A 100 14.72 20.26 13.22
C GLY A 100 15.26 19.20 12.26
N SER A 101 14.67 18.00 12.21
CA SER A 101 15.07 16.95 11.28
C SER A 101 14.71 17.30 9.83
N GLU A 102 15.37 16.60 8.90
CA GLU A 102 15.12 16.71 7.46
C GLU A 102 14.54 15.38 6.94
N ILE A 103 13.52 15.47 6.10
CA ILE A 103 12.91 14.36 5.40
C ILE A 103 13.24 14.50 3.91
N HIS A 104 14.04 13.58 3.38
CA HIS A 104 14.48 13.61 2.00
C HIS A 104 13.46 12.91 1.09
N LEU A 105 12.85 13.67 0.18
CA LEU A 105 11.91 13.16 -0.83
C LEU A 105 12.64 12.72 -2.11
N GLY A 106 13.88 13.18 -2.30
CA GLY A 106 14.67 12.92 -3.50
C GLY A 106 14.26 13.79 -4.68
N TRP A 107 14.62 13.36 -5.90
CA TRP A 107 14.22 14.00 -7.15
C TRP A 107 13.94 12.97 -8.24
N ARG A 108 12.94 13.23 -9.08
CA ARG A 108 12.57 12.38 -10.23
C ARG A 108 12.03 13.27 -11.35
N HIS A 109 12.80 13.44 -12.43
CA HIS A 109 12.37 14.18 -13.61
C HIS A 109 11.04 13.64 -14.17
N ASP A 110 10.13 14.55 -14.55
CA ASP A 110 8.81 14.25 -15.13
C ASP A 110 7.90 13.36 -14.26
N LYS A 111 8.17 13.32 -12.95
CA LYS A 111 7.37 12.59 -11.96
C LYS A 111 6.85 13.51 -10.87
N SER A 112 5.89 12.98 -10.11
CA SER A 112 5.37 13.61 -8.90
C SER A 112 6.10 13.06 -7.67
N LEU A 113 6.50 13.95 -6.77
CA LEU A 113 6.94 13.63 -5.40
C LEU A 113 5.87 14.09 -4.43
N THR A 114 5.67 13.36 -3.33
CA THR A 114 4.60 13.71 -2.39
C THR A 114 5.13 14.09 -1.01
N TRP A 115 4.77 15.29 -0.56
CA TRP A 115 4.86 15.67 0.84
C TRP A 115 3.50 15.49 1.52
N VAL A 116 3.43 14.60 2.49
CA VAL A 116 2.27 14.36 3.34
C VAL A 116 2.57 14.88 4.73
N LEU A 117 1.64 15.67 5.27
CA LEU A 117 1.60 16.02 6.69
C LEU A 117 0.15 15.90 7.16
N SER A 118 -0.08 15.12 8.21
CA SER A 118 -1.40 14.84 8.78
C SER A 118 -1.38 14.80 10.31
N GLY A 119 -2.56 14.71 10.91
CA GLY A 119 -2.73 14.71 12.36
C GLY A 119 -2.78 16.12 12.95
N THR A 120 -2.64 16.20 14.26
CA THR A 120 -2.83 17.41 15.05
C THR A 120 -1.52 17.84 15.75
N LYS A 121 -1.55 18.99 16.44
CA LYS A 121 -0.40 19.48 17.21
C LYS A 121 0.08 18.49 18.29
N GLU A 122 -0.81 17.63 18.76
CA GLU A 122 -0.54 16.59 19.74
C GLU A 122 0.25 15.42 19.14
N GLU A 123 -0.01 15.08 17.86
CA GLU A 123 0.60 13.94 17.17
C GLU A 123 0.52 14.16 15.64
N PHE A 124 1.59 14.66 15.03
CA PHE A 124 1.70 14.78 13.57
C PHE A 124 2.30 13.51 12.95
N HIS A 125 1.98 13.27 11.67
CA HIS A 125 2.56 12.23 10.84
C HIS A 125 3.04 12.82 9.49
N THR A 126 4.09 12.25 8.90
CA THR A 126 4.76 12.81 7.71
C THR A 126 5.05 11.74 6.64
N SER A 127 5.57 12.15 5.47
CA SER A 127 6.10 11.25 4.42
C SER A 127 7.27 10.34 4.85
N ASN A 128 7.66 10.34 6.13
CA ASN A 128 8.68 9.45 6.68
C ASN A 128 8.13 8.73 7.94
N PRO A 129 7.15 7.82 7.78
CA PRO A 129 6.60 7.08 8.90
C PRO A 129 7.64 6.09 9.45
N PRO A 130 7.63 5.80 10.77
CA PRO A 130 8.50 4.77 11.33
C PRO A 130 8.08 3.38 10.86
N MET A 131 8.99 2.42 10.95
CA MET A 131 8.75 1.04 10.49
C MET A 131 7.63 0.34 11.28
N ASP A 132 7.50 0.65 12.57
CA ASP A 132 6.48 0.19 13.52
C ASP A 132 5.32 1.21 13.65
N TRP A 133 4.87 1.75 12.51
CA TRP A 133 3.90 2.84 12.48
C TRP A 133 2.61 2.54 13.25
N MET A 134 2.08 1.31 13.25
CA MET A 134 0.84 1.03 13.98
C MET A 134 1.06 1.17 15.48
N GLN A 135 2.17 0.64 16.02
CA GLN A 135 2.53 0.78 17.43
C GLN A 135 2.72 2.24 17.84
N GLN A 136 3.42 3.03 17.01
CA GLN A 136 3.68 4.43 17.30
C GLN A 136 2.39 5.28 17.21
N CYS A 137 1.46 4.93 16.32
CA CYS A 137 0.17 5.61 16.16
C CYS A 137 -0.94 5.08 17.07
N ARG A 138 -0.65 4.23 18.06
CA ARG A 138 -1.70 3.59 18.90
C ARG A 138 -2.59 4.55 19.67
N LYS A 139 -2.11 5.74 20.02
CA LYS A 139 -2.97 6.76 20.66
C LYS A 139 -4.13 7.13 19.75
N THR A 140 -3.85 7.23 18.46
CA THR A 140 -4.81 7.54 17.41
C THR A 140 -5.66 6.33 17.02
N ILE A 141 -5.05 5.18 16.68
CA ILE A 141 -5.77 4.04 16.10
C ILE A 141 -6.09 2.90 17.06
N GLY A 142 -5.41 2.81 18.20
CA GLY A 142 -5.44 1.63 19.09
C GLY A 142 -6.83 1.29 19.63
N HIS A 143 -7.61 2.32 19.97
CA HIS A 143 -8.95 2.18 20.52
C HIS A 143 -10.05 1.95 19.47
N LEU A 144 -9.72 2.12 18.18
CA LEU A 144 -10.64 1.98 17.07
C LEU A 144 -10.81 0.50 16.68
N PRO A 145 -12.02 0.06 16.30
CA PRO A 145 -12.21 -1.25 15.69
C PRO A 145 -11.49 -1.34 14.35
N LEU A 146 -11.11 -2.54 13.92
CA LEU A 146 -10.44 -2.79 12.64
C LEU A 146 -11.27 -2.29 11.43
N SER A 147 -12.59 -2.28 11.56
CA SER A 147 -13.51 -1.67 10.56
C SER A 147 -13.45 -0.14 10.50
N LYS A 148 -12.71 0.51 11.40
CA LYS A 148 -12.52 1.97 11.50
C LYS A 148 -11.04 2.35 11.47
N ILE A 149 -10.26 1.62 10.69
CA ILE A 149 -8.93 2.04 10.27
C ILE A 149 -8.77 1.74 8.78
N CYS A 150 -7.83 2.44 8.17
CA CYS A 150 -7.26 2.17 6.86
C CYS A 150 -5.89 1.51 7.05
N LEU A 151 -5.62 0.46 6.26
CA LEU A 151 -4.34 -0.24 6.15
C LEU A 151 -3.80 -0.13 4.73
N LEU A 152 -2.47 -0.17 4.58
CA LEU A 152 -1.85 -0.40 3.29
C LEU A 152 -1.82 -1.90 3.01
N GLY A 153 -2.30 -2.30 1.84
CA GLY A 153 -2.23 -3.66 1.35
C GLY A 153 -1.64 -3.78 -0.04
N THR A 154 -1.15 -4.97 -0.38
CA THR A 154 -0.51 -5.26 -1.65
C THR A 154 -1.21 -6.39 -2.39
N HIS A 155 -1.42 -6.20 -3.69
CA HIS A 155 -2.01 -7.19 -4.58
C HIS A 155 -0.99 -8.24 -5.00
N ASP A 156 -1.41 -9.52 -5.04
CA ASP A 156 -0.56 -10.64 -5.41
C ASP A 156 0.81 -10.56 -4.73
N SER A 157 0.79 -10.40 -3.40
CA SER A 157 1.92 -9.88 -2.64
C SER A 157 3.19 -10.70 -2.81
N GLY A 158 3.06 -12.02 -3.01
CA GLY A 158 4.21 -12.90 -3.22
C GLY A 158 4.78 -12.89 -4.65
N MET A 159 4.27 -12.05 -5.55
CA MET A 159 4.73 -11.92 -6.95
C MET A 159 5.78 -10.81 -7.09
N SER A 160 6.83 -10.87 -6.28
CA SER A 160 8.02 -10.00 -6.32
C SER A 160 9.21 -10.61 -7.06
N THR A 161 9.14 -11.92 -7.28
CA THR A 161 10.14 -12.74 -7.96
C THR A 161 9.45 -13.72 -8.90
N THR A 162 10.23 -14.33 -9.79
CA THR A 162 9.76 -15.37 -10.69
C THR A 162 10.79 -16.49 -10.78
N SER A 163 10.35 -17.74 -10.60
CA SER A 163 11.25 -18.91 -10.63
C SER A 163 10.94 -19.93 -11.72
N HIS A 164 9.67 -20.07 -12.10
CA HIS A 164 9.26 -21.04 -13.12
C HIS A 164 8.05 -20.57 -13.91
N SER A 165 8.14 -20.72 -15.22
CA SER A 165 7.06 -20.51 -16.19
C SER A 165 7.15 -21.56 -17.30
N LEU A 166 6.05 -21.79 -18.04
CA LEU A 166 6.05 -22.60 -19.26
C LEU A 166 6.70 -21.86 -20.45
N VAL A 167 7.07 -20.59 -20.25
CA VAL A 167 7.73 -19.68 -21.18
C VAL A 167 9.01 -19.18 -20.51
N PRO A 168 10.06 -18.74 -21.23
CA PRO A 168 11.21 -18.10 -20.59
C PRO A 168 10.78 -17.00 -19.63
N VAL A 169 11.24 -17.10 -18.38
CA VAL A 169 10.88 -16.22 -17.26
C VAL A 169 11.11 -14.75 -17.63
N SER A 170 12.27 -14.43 -18.21
CA SER A 170 12.63 -13.08 -18.68
C SER A 170 11.63 -12.44 -19.66
N VAL A 171 10.81 -13.23 -20.35
CA VAL A 171 9.79 -12.73 -21.28
C VAL A 171 8.49 -12.41 -20.56
N ILE A 172 8.10 -13.21 -19.55
CA ILE A 172 6.81 -13.08 -18.88
C ILE A 172 6.87 -12.19 -17.64
N ASP A 173 8.04 -12.03 -17.01
CA ASP A 173 8.22 -11.27 -15.76
C ASP A 173 7.52 -9.92 -15.72
N PRO A 174 7.63 -9.04 -16.74
CA PRO A 174 7.01 -7.73 -16.70
C PRO A 174 5.47 -7.77 -16.58
N TYR A 175 4.87 -8.91 -16.92
CA TYR A 175 3.43 -9.11 -17.02
C TYR A 175 2.84 -9.94 -15.87
N VAL A 176 3.68 -10.47 -14.95
CA VAL A 176 3.22 -11.29 -13.82
C VAL A 176 3.73 -10.80 -12.47
N LEU A 177 4.82 -10.02 -12.47
CA LEU A 177 5.34 -9.37 -11.27
C LEU A 177 4.42 -8.23 -10.86
N CYS A 178 3.71 -8.44 -9.76
CA CYS A 178 2.81 -7.46 -9.15
C CYS A 178 3.54 -6.59 -8.14
N GLN A 179 4.62 -7.07 -7.51
CA GLN A 179 5.38 -6.35 -6.49
C GLN A 179 6.86 -6.21 -6.86
N CYS A 180 7.56 -5.28 -6.21
CA CYS A 180 8.99 -5.05 -6.42
C CYS A 180 9.87 -5.43 -5.24
N GLU A 181 9.25 -5.84 -4.14
CA GLU A 181 9.90 -6.26 -2.89
C GLU A 181 9.25 -7.56 -2.44
N ASP A 182 10.01 -8.43 -1.77
CA ASP A 182 9.46 -9.60 -1.10
C ASP A 182 8.53 -9.19 0.08
N ILE A 183 7.85 -10.15 0.72
CA ILE A 183 6.95 -9.84 1.84
C ILE A 183 7.66 -9.10 2.97
N TYR A 184 8.94 -9.41 3.25
CA TYR A 184 9.71 -8.71 4.26
C TYR A 184 9.94 -7.24 3.86
N GLY A 185 10.35 -6.97 2.62
CA GLY A 185 10.54 -5.63 2.11
C GLY A 185 9.23 -4.82 2.05
N GLN A 186 8.11 -5.45 1.71
CA GLN A 186 6.79 -4.82 1.77
C GLN A 186 6.38 -4.45 3.21
N LEU A 187 6.67 -5.31 4.19
CA LEU A 187 6.47 -5.02 5.61
C LEU A 187 7.34 -3.84 6.08
N GLN A 188 8.59 -3.77 5.63
CA GLN A 188 9.50 -2.65 5.91
C GLN A 188 9.01 -1.35 5.27
N LYS A 189 8.34 -1.42 4.12
CA LYS A 189 7.64 -0.30 3.49
C LYS A 189 6.27 -0.01 4.10
N GLY A 190 5.89 -0.73 5.15
CA GLY A 190 4.75 -0.51 6.04
C GLY A 190 3.40 -1.09 5.60
N ALA A 191 3.37 -1.97 4.59
CA ALA A 191 2.19 -2.77 4.30
C ALA A 191 1.82 -3.68 5.48
N ARG A 192 0.52 -3.89 5.70
CA ARG A 192 -0.02 -4.70 6.80
C ARG A 192 -1.14 -5.65 6.36
N TYR A 193 -1.53 -5.60 5.09
CA TYR A 193 -2.49 -6.52 4.47
C TYR A 193 -1.87 -7.15 3.22
N PHE A 194 -1.80 -8.47 3.15
CA PHE A 194 -1.14 -9.19 2.06
C PHE A 194 -2.11 -10.17 1.40
N ASP A 195 -2.23 -10.15 0.08
CA ASP A 195 -2.93 -11.19 -0.69
C ASP A 195 -1.94 -12.21 -1.22
N ILE A 196 -1.93 -13.38 -0.60
CA ILE A 196 -1.10 -14.50 -0.95
C ILE A 196 -1.94 -15.50 -1.73
N ARG A 197 -1.55 -15.80 -2.96
CA ARG A 197 -2.17 -16.84 -3.80
C ARG A 197 -1.35 -18.11 -3.78
N PRO A 198 -1.65 -19.08 -2.89
CA PRO A 198 -0.79 -20.23 -2.68
C PRO A 198 -0.92 -21.23 -3.83
N GLN A 199 0.21 -21.80 -4.22
CA GLN A 199 0.34 -22.83 -5.24
C GLN A 199 1.13 -24.02 -4.69
N ILE A 200 0.73 -25.22 -5.10
CA ILE A 200 1.54 -26.42 -4.95
C ILE A 200 2.22 -26.72 -6.27
N TYR A 201 3.54 -26.87 -6.22
CA TYR A 201 4.33 -27.39 -7.32
C TYR A 201 5.53 -28.24 -6.88
N LYS A 202 5.71 -29.39 -7.50
CA LYS A 202 6.63 -30.46 -7.13
C LYS A 202 6.62 -30.71 -5.61
N GLY A 203 5.44 -30.74 -5.01
CA GLY A 203 5.23 -30.93 -3.58
C GLY A 203 5.72 -29.79 -2.68
N LYS A 204 6.02 -28.60 -3.25
CA LYS A 204 6.42 -27.40 -2.51
C LYS A 204 5.35 -26.32 -2.55
N TRP A 205 5.31 -25.50 -1.52
CA TRP A 205 4.42 -24.34 -1.39
C TRP A 205 5.10 -23.07 -1.89
N CYS A 206 4.50 -22.43 -2.88
CA CYS A 206 4.91 -21.12 -3.38
C CYS A 206 3.68 -20.26 -3.66
N THR A 207 3.89 -19.06 -4.17
CA THR A 207 2.82 -18.25 -4.77
C THR A 207 2.79 -18.42 -6.29
N GLY A 208 1.70 -18.00 -6.92
CA GLY A 208 1.60 -18.01 -8.37
C GLY A 208 0.57 -17.04 -8.92
N HIS A 209 0.82 -16.55 -10.13
CA HIS A 209 -0.07 -15.66 -10.87
C HIS A 209 -0.13 -16.09 -12.33
N TYR A 210 -1.33 -16.42 -12.80
CA TYR A 210 -1.56 -17.07 -14.09
C TYR A 210 -2.83 -16.57 -14.78
N THR A 211 -2.75 -16.50 -16.11
CA THR A 211 -3.91 -16.56 -17.01
C THR A 211 -3.90 -17.92 -17.71
N GLY A 212 -4.82 -18.81 -17.35
CA GLY A 212 -4.77 -20.20 -17.77
C GLY A 212 -3.49 -20.89 -17.25
N LYS A 213 -2.68 -21.47 -18.16
CA LYS A 213 -1.36 -22.05 -17.82
C LYS A 213 -0.18 -21.10 -18.10
N VAL A 214 -0.45 -19.86 -18.53
CA VAL A 214 0.58 -18.84 -18.79
C VAL A 214 0.71 -17.93 -17.58
N GLY A 215 1.90 -17.88 -17.02
CA GLY A 215 2.19 -17.13 -15.81
C GLY A 215 3.51 -17.55 -15.20
N ALA A 216 3.74 -17.20 -13.95
CA ALA A 216 4.93 -17.62 -13.21
C ALA A 216 4.64 -17.87 -11.73
N ARG A 217 5.56 -18.57 -11.10
CA ARG A 217 5.60 -18.74 -9.64
C ARG A 217 6.34 -17.60 -8.99
N GLY A 218 5.83 -17.13 -7.87
CA GLY A 218 6.49 -16.16 -7.02
C GLY A 218 7.27 -16.77 -5.87
N GLU A 219 7.28 -16.06 -4.74
CA GLU A 219 7.96 -16.41 -3.49
C GLU A 219 7.53 -17.78 -2.95
N ASN A 220 8.44 -18.47 -2.26
CA ASN A 220 8.07 -19.67 -1.52
C ASN A 220 7.32 -19.28 -0.24
N ILE A 221 6.34 -20.08 0.19
CA ILE A 221 5.61 -19.81 1.44
C ILE A 221 6.57 -19.87 2.65
N ALA A 222 7.62 -20.69 2.60
CA ALA A 222 8.64 -20.72 3.64
C ALA A 222 9.40 -19.38 3.77
N ASP A 223 9.77 -18.76 2.64
CA ASP A 223 10.46 -17.46 2.63
C ASP A 223 9.52 -16.35 3.15
N ILE A 224 8.23 -16.43 2.81
CA ILE A 224 7.19 -15.53 3.35
C ILE A 224 7.08 -15.66 4.88
N ILE A 225 7.04 -16.88 5.40
CA ILE A 225 7.00 -17.15 6.85
C ILE A 225 8.25 -16.57 7.52
N ASP A 226 9.44 -16.80 6.96
CA ASP A 226 10.70 -16.28 7.50
C ASP A 226 10.74 -14.76 7.48
N GLY A 227 10.25 -14.13 6.42
CA GLY A 227 10.11 -12.67 6.30
C GLY A 227 9.19 -12.07 7.38
N VAL A 228 8.00 -12.65 7.56
CA VAL A 228 7.05 -12.22 8.60
C VAL A 228 7.64 -12.43 10.01
N ASN A 229 8.28 -13.57 10.25
CA ASN A 229 8.93 -13.88 11.53
C ASN A 229 10.08 -12.92 11.84
N LYS A 230 10.89 -12.60 10.84
CA LYS A 230 11.98 -11.62 10.95
C LYS A 230 11.45 -10.24 11.31
N PHE A 231 10.40 -9.79 10.64
CA PHE A 231 9.80 -8.49 10.91
C PHE A 231 9.16 -8.41 12.30
N THR A 232 8.33 -9.39 12.66
CA THR A 232 7.56 -9.42 13.92
C THR A 232 8.41 -9.70 15.16
N LYS A 233 9.69 -10.06 14.98
CA LYS A 233 10.66 -10.17 16.08
C LYS A 233 10.89 -8.83 16.77
N ASP A 234 10.99 -7.76 15.98
CA ASP A 234 11.37 -6.43 16.46
C ASP A 234 10.22 -5.41 16.37
N ASN A 235 9.13 -5.75 15.65
CA ASN A 235 8.02 -4.84 15.40
C ASN A 235 6.69 -5.44 15.89
N GLY A 236 6.06 -4.81 16.88
CA GLY A 236 4.81 -5.25 17.50
C GLY A 236 3.55 -4.99 16.67
N GLU A 237 3.57 -5.25 15.37
CA GLU A 237 2.55 -4.78 14.43
C GLU A 237 1.45 -5.83 14.15
N LEU A 238 0.28 -5.37 13.68
CA LEU A 238 -0.79 -6.24 13.18
C LEU A 238 -0.53 -6.56 11.72
N ILE A 239 -0.40 -7.84 11.38
CA ILE A 239 -0.22 -8.31 10.01
C ILE A 239 -1.39 -9.20 9.64
N ILE A 240 -2.11 -8.85 8.57
CA ILE A 240 -3.20 -9.64 8.01
C ILE A 240 -2.70 -10.28 6.72
N ILE A 241 -2.73 -11.61 6.67
CA ILE A 241 -2.36 -12.38 5.47
C ILE A 241 -3.61 -13.09 4.96
N ASN A 242 -4.11 -12.65 3.82
CA ASN A 242 -5.23 -13.25 3.12
C ASN A 242 -4.73 -14.30 2.12
N PHE A 243 -5.11 -15.55 2.34
CA PHE A 243 -4.83 -16.66 1.44
C PHE A 243 -6.05 -16.94 0.58
N SER A 244 -5.92 -16.72 -0.73
CA SER A 244 -7.01 -16.89 -1.69
C SER A 244 -6.53 -17.41 -3.04
N HIS A 245 -7.44 -17.80 -3.94
CA HIS A 245 -7.13 -18.23 -5.31
C HIS A 245 -6.08 -19.35 -5.34
N SER A 246 -6.29 -20.37 -4.51
CA SER A 246 -5.34 -21.48 -4.42
C SER A 246 -5.18 -22.24 -5.74
N LEU A 247 -3.99 -22.78 -6.00
CA LEU A 247 -3.69 -23.50 -7.24
C LEU A 247 -2.88 -24.78 -7.01
N GLN A 248 -3.50 -25.95 -7.19
CA GLN A 248 -2.81 -27.22 -7.30
C GLN A 248 -2.39 -27.44 -8.75
N SER A 249 -1.08 -27.39 -9.02
CA SER A 249 -0.51 -27.51 -10.36
C SER A 249 0.26 -28.81 -10.62
N ASP A 250 0.38 -29.70 -9.63
CA ASP A 250 1.01 -31.04 -9.73
C ASP A 250 0.04 -32.14 -10.20
N VAL A 251 -1.07 -31.75 -10.79
CA VAL A 251 -2.11 -32.64 -11.32
C VAL A 251 -2.33 -32.33 -12.80
N GLU A 252 -2.92 -33.28 -13.53
CA GLU A 252 -3.19 -33.15 -14.98
C GLU A 252 -4.03 -31.91 -15.29
N GLU A 253 -5.17 -31.78 -14.59
CA GLU A 253 -6.04 -30.62 -14.66
C GLU A 253 -5.89 -29.75 -13.42
N TRP A 254 -5.27 -28.58 -13.63
CA TRP A 254 -5.06 -27.59 -12.59
C TRP A 254 -6.40 -27.23 -11.93
N ARG A 255 -6.40 -27.15 -10.60
CA ARG A 255 -7.60 -26.90 -9.80
C ARG A 255 -7.27 -26.13 -8.53
N GLU A 256 -8.29 -25.60 -7.88
CA GLU A 256 -8.19 -25.09 -6.51
C GLU A 256 -7.79 -26.20 -5.53
N PHE A 257 -7.29 -25.81 -4.36
CA PHE A 257 -6.95 -26.77 -3.31
C PHE A 257 -8.17 -27.50 -2.79
N ASN A 258 -7.97 -28.78 -2.48
CA ASN A 258 -8.92 -29.56 -1.71
C ASN A 258 -8.73 -29.29 -0.20
N LYS A 259 -9.59 -29.90 0.63
CA LYS A 259 -9.55 -29.74 2.09
C LYS A 259 -8.20 -30.14 2.70
N GLU A 260 -7.61 -31.25 2.26
CA GLU A 260 -6.37 -31.77 2.82
C GLU A 260 -5.18 -30.85 2.49
N GLU A 261 -5.12 -30.34 1.27
CA GLU A 261 -4.08 -29.39 0.84
C GLU A 261 -4.15 -28.09 1.65
N TRP A 262 -5.35 -27.54 1.86
CA TRP A 262 -5.52 -26.40 2.76
C TRP A 262 -5.10 -26.69 4.21
N HIS A 263 -5.42 -27.87 4.72
CA HIS A 263 -5.00 -28.30 6.06
C HIS A 263 -3.47 -28.44 6.15
N ASN A 264 -2.82 -28.95 5.10
CA ASN A 264 -1.37 -29.05 5.03
C ASN A 264 -0.70 -27.68 4.91
N LEU A 265 -1.30 -26.73 4.18
CA LEU A 265 -0.84 -25.34 4.16
C LEU A 265 -0.97 -24.71 5.55
N MET A 266 -2.11 -24.84 6.23
CA MET A 266 -2.28 -24.32 7.60
C MET A 266 -1.26 -24.92 8.57
N LYS A 267 -0.92 -26.22 8.43
CA LYS A 267 0.18 -26.84 9.18
C LYS A 267 1.53 -26.17 8.92
N GLU A 268 1.83 -25.84 7.68
CA GLU A 268 3.05 -25.11 7.33
C GLU A 268 3.05 -23.72 7.95
N LEU A 269 1.92 -23.02 7.88
CA LEU A 269 1.72 -21.67 8.42
C LEU A 269 1.77 -21.60 9.95
N GLN A 270 1.64 -22.72 10.68
CA GLN A 270 1.88 -22.75 12.13
C GLN A 270 3.32 -22.39 12.53
N LYS A 271 4.25 -22.36 11.56
CA LYS A 271 5.62 -21.85 11.75
C LYS A 271 5.68 -20.32 11.86
N LEU A 272 4.59 -19.60 11.58
CA LEU A 272 4.48 -18.17 11.86
C LEU A 272 4.51 -17.94 13.37
N ASN A 273 5.42 -17.09 13.80
CA ASN A 273 5.43 -16.53 15.14
C ASN A 273 4.27 -15.54 15.28
N ASN A 274 3.81 -15.35 16.52
CA ASN A 274 2.81 -14.35 16.86
C ASN A 274 1.44 -14.54 16.18
N LEU A 275 1.09 -15.78 15.78
CA LEU A 275 -0.27 -16.10 15.32
C LEU A 275 -1.32 -15.62 16.34
N PHE A 276 -2.30 -14.86 15.86
CA PHE A 276 -3.28 -14.20 16.70
C PHE A 276 -4.32 -15.19 17.21
N ILE A 277 -4.24 -15.53 18.50
CA ILE A 277 -5.21 -16.40 19.16
C ILE A 277 -6.28 -15.55 19.84
N LEU A 278 -7.49 -15.56 19.26
CA LEU A 278 -8.63 -14.85 19.83
C LEU A 278 -9.09 -15.53 21.14
N LYS A 279 -8.93 -14.82 22.26
CA LYS A 279 -9.31 -15.31 23.59
C LYS A 279 -10.84 -15.37 23.77
N ASP A 280 -11.53 -14.32 23.36
CA ASP A 280 -12.99 -14.24 23.45
C ASP A 280 -13.63 -14.80 22.18
N LYS A 281 -13.94 -16.10 22.22
CA LYS A 281 -14.52 -16.82 21.08
C LYS A 281 -15.89 -16.29 20.65
N SER A 282 -16.60 -15.55 21.50
CA SER A 282 -17.89 -14.94 21.12
C SER A 282 -17.73 -13.88 20.02
N LYS A 283 -16.54 -13.29 19.90
CA LYS A 283 -16.20 -12.30 18.88
C LYS A 283 -15.63 -12.91 17.60
N ALA A 284 -15.41 -14.23 17.55
CA ALA A 284 -14.78 -14.89 16.41
C ALA A 284 -15.55 -14.66 15.11
N ASN A 285 -16.88 -14.53 15.17
CA ASN A 285 -17.71 -14.36 13.98
C ASN A 285 -17.48 -13.04 13.23
N ASN A 286 -16.85 -12.04 13.84
CA ASN A 286 -16.56 -10.77 13.16
C ASN A 286 -15.33 -10.06 13.74
N LEU A 287 -14.16 -10.32 13.12
CA LEU A 287 -12.88 -9.71 13.49
C LEU A 287 -12.86 -8.20 13.27
N SER A 288 -13.66 -7.69 12.31
CA SER A 288 -13.68 -6.25 12.00
C SER A 288 -14.12 -5.39 13.21
N THR A 289 -14.79 -5.99 14.19
CA THR A 289 -15.26 -5.31 15.42
C THR A 289 -14.23 -5.25 16.54
N LEU A 290 -13.14 -6.03 16.43
CA LEU A 290 -12.05 -6.01 17.40
C LEU A 290 -11.26 -4.72 17.28
N LYS A 291 -10.88 -4.16 18.42
CA LYS A 291 -10.04 -2.96 18.46
C LYS A 291 -8.63 -3.31 18.00
N VAL A 292 -7.91 -2.35 17.43
CA VAL A 292 -6.49 -2.53 17.10
C VAL A 292 -5.70 -2.99 18.34
N ASP A 293 -5.99 -2.43 19.50
CA ASP A 293 -5.37 -2.83 20.77
C ASP A 293 -5.73 -4.26 21.23
N ASP A 294 -6.82 -4.86 20.75
CA ASP A 294 -7.10 -6.28 21.01
C ASP A 294 -6.04 -7.18 20.32
N PHE A 295 -5.40 -6.70 19.25
CA PHE A 295 -4.33 -7.40 18.55
C PHE A 295 -2.95 -7.05 19.11
N ILE A 296 -2.62 -5.76 19.19
CA ILE A 296 -1.24 -5.29 19.43
C ILE A 296 -1.07 -4.45 20.70
N GLY A 297 -2.13 -4.32 21.51
CA GLY A 297 -2.17 -3.41 22.65
C GLY A 297 -1.18 -3.73 23.78
N ASN A 298 -0.70 -4.97 23.80
CA ASN A 298 0.30 -5.47 24.75
C ASN A 298 1.75 -5.25 24.29
N GLY A 299 1.97 -4.54 23.17
CA GLY A 299 3.29 -4.29 22.60
C GLY A 299 3.86 -5.45 21.77
N LYS A 300 3.11 -6.53 21.56
CA LYS A 300 3.53 -7.69 20.75
C LYS A 300 2.83 -7.69 19.40
N ALA A 301 3.48 -8.30 18.42
CA ALA A 301 2.90 -8.48 17.09
C ALA A 301 1.70 -9.42 17.13
N ALA A 302 0.86 -9.33 16.11
CA ALA A 302 -0.26 -10.23 15.89
C ALA A 302 -0.35 -10.56 14.39
N VAL A 303 -0.23 -11.83 14.04
CA VAL A 303 -0.38 -12.33 12.66
C VAL A 303 -1.74 -13.02 12.53
N VAL A 304 -2.59 -12.47 11.66
CA VAL A 304 -3.94 -12.96 11.40
C VAL A 304 -3.95 -13.61 10.01
N CYS A 305 -4.14 -14.93 9.96
CA CYS A 305 -4.27 -15.66 8.70
C CYS A 305 -5.75 -15.79 8.33
N ILE A 306 -6.12 -15.19 7.20
CA ILE A 306 -7.45 -15.29 6.61
C ILE A 306 -7.40 -16.32 5.50
N ILE A 307 -8.31 -17.29 5.55
CA ILE A 307 -8.38 -18.43 4.63
C ILE A 307 -9.65 -18.29 3.80
N GLU A 308 -9.52 -18.34 2.47
CA GLU A 308 -10.67 -18.33 1.57
C GLU A 308 -11.66 -19.45 1.89
N GLU A 309 -12.94 -19.21 1.62
CA GLU A 309 -13.96 -20.24 1.78
C GLU A 309 -14.16 -21.00 0.48
N TRP A 310 -14.03 -22.33 0.52
CA TRP A 310 -14.36 -23.23 -0.59
C TRP A 310 -15.38 -24.28 -0.14
N GLY A 311 -16.36 -24.59 -0.99
CA GLY A 311 -17.34 -25.64 -0.75
C GLY A 311 -17.93 -25.64 0.67
N SER A 312 -17.64 -26.68 1.46
CA SER A 312 -18.08 -26.85 2.86
C SER A 312 -16.98 -26.58 3.89
N LEU A 313 -16.14 -25.55 3.66
CA LEU A 313 -14.96 -25.24 4.48
C LEU A 313 -15.16 -25.51 5.98
N SER A 314 -14.34 -26.43 6.49
CA SER A 314 -14.10 -26.63 7.91
C SER A 314 -12.62 -26.45 8.22
N LEU A 315 -12.32 -25.47 9.08
CA LEU A 315 -10.98 -25.28 9.65
C LEU A 315 -10.55 -26.48 10.51
N GLY A 316 -11.49 -27.34 10.93
CA GLY A 316 -11.20 -28.56 11.69
C GLY A 316 -10.38 -28.26 12.94
N ASP A 317 -9.28 -28.99 13.10
CA ASP A 317 -8.38 -28.86 14.23
C ASP A 317 -7.70 -27.48 14.30
N TYR A 318 -7.58 -26.76 13.18
CA TYR A 318 -6.96 -25.42 13.13
C TYR A 318 -7.87 -24.31 13.66
N LEU A 319 -9.10 -24.62 14.06
CA LEU A 319 -10.00 -23.66 14.70
C LEU A 319 -9.37 -23.10 15.99
N ASN A 320 -9.35 -21.78 16.14
CA ASN A 320 -8.70 -21.07 17.26
C ASN A 320 -7.16 -21.22 17.30
N GLN A 321 -6.51 -21.56 16.19
CA GLN A 321 -5.05 -21.63 16.10
C GLN A 321 -4.43 -20.48 15.26
N GLY A 322 -5.12 -19.34 15.18
CA GLY A 322 -4.66 -18.18 14.40
C GLY A 322 -5.18 -18.12 12.96
N PHE A 323 -6.05 -19.06 12.58
CA PHE A 323 -6.69 -19.12 11.27
C PHE A 323 -8.17 -18.75 11.37
N PHE A 324 -8.60 -17.90 10.44
CA PHE A 324 -9.96 -17.38 10.36
C PHE A 324 -10.45 -17.45 8.92
N LYS A 325 -11.75 -17.61 8.72
CA LYS A 325 -12.38 -17.63 7.39
C LYS A 325 -12.48 -16.21 6.84
N SER A 326 -12.48 -16.06 5.51
CA SER A 326 -12.69 -14.76 4.86
C SER A 326 -14.00 -14.08 5.28
N SER A 327 -15.06 -14.84 5.58
CA SER A 327 -16.33 -14.33 6.11
C SER A 327 -16.23 -13.69 7.52
N GLN A 328 -15.19 -13.99 8.30
CA GLN A 328 -14.98 -13.43 9.64
C GLN A 328 -14.28 -12.07 9.60
N LEU A 329 -13.45 -11.80 8.58
CA LEU A 329 -12.91 -10.45 8.32
C LEU A 329 -13.89 -9.61 7.47
N ASN A 330 -14.58 -10.29 6.55
CA ASN A 330 -15.70 -9.77 5.76
C ASN A 330 -15.39 -8.48 5.01
N ILE A 331 -14.34 -8.53 4.19
CA ILE A 331 -13.93 -7.42 3.31
C ILE A 331 -14.65 -7.55 1.97
N ARG A 332 -15.26 -6.45 1.51
CA ARG A 332 -15.74 -6.29 0.14
C ARG A 332 -14.57 -5.90 -0.76
N ASN A 333 -14.35 -6.66 -1.82
CA ASN A 333 -13.34 -6.40 -2.84
C ASN A 333 -13.97 -6.55 -4.23
N GLU A 334 -14.07 -5.46 -4.98
CA GLU A 334 -14.64 -5.40 -6.33
C GLU A 334 -13.77 -4.51 -7.22
N TYR A 335 -12.80 -5.10 -7.91
CA TYR A 335 -11.88 -4.40 -8.81
C TYR A 335 -12.59 -3.88 -10.08
N ALA A 336 -11.98 -2.90 -10.76
CA ALA A 336 -12.56 -2.25 -11.93
C ALA A 336 -12.57 -3.13 -13.20
N ASN A 337 -11.66 -4.11 -13.25
CA ASN A 337 -11.42 -4.98 -14.41
C ASN A 337 -11.12 -4.21 -15.71
N LYS A 338 -10.28 -3.16 -15.59
CA LYS A 338 -9.85 -2.28 -16.69
C LYS A 338 -8.38 -1.92 -16.54
N ASP A 339 -7.71 -1.67 -17.66
CA ASP A 339 -6.35 -1.15 -17.75
C ASP A 339 -6.28 0.38 -17.96
N ASP A 340 -7.41 1.05 -17.72
CA ASP A 340 -7.58 2.50 -17.84
C ASP A 340 -7.60 3.19 -16.47
N THR A 341 -6.66 4.12 -16.26
CA THR A 341 -6.47 4.83 -14.98
C THR A 341 -7.69 5.67 -14.60
N GLU A 342 -8.21 6.48 -15.52
CA GLU A 342 -9.31 7.41 -15.21
C GLU A 342 -10.58 6.64 -14.81
N PHE A 343 -10.88 5.57 -15.54
CA PHE A 343 -11.99 4.68 -15.24
C PHE A 343 -11.82 4.00 -13.89
N MET A 344 -10.66 3.39 -13.62
CA MET A 344 -10.41 2.69 -12.36
C MET A 344 -10.52 3.63 -11.16
N VAL A 345 -9.92 4.83 -11.24
CA VAL A 345 -10.01 5.86 -10.20
C VAL A 345 -11.47 6.19 -9.90
N LYS A 346 -12.25 6.52 -10.94
CA LYS A 346 -13.66 6.89 -10.77
C LYS A 346 -14.49 5.74 -10.20
N ASP A 347 -14.34 4.53 -10.74
CA ASP A 347 -15.05 3.33 -10.31
C ASP A 347 -14.79 3.02 -8.82
N GLN A 348 -13.53 3.04 -8.39
CA GLN A 348 -13.17 2.71 -7.02
C GLN A 348 -13.66 3.77 -6.02
N ILE A 349 -13.61 5.07 -6.38
CA ILE A 349 -14.15 6.15 -5.55
C ILE A 349 -15.69 6.07 -5.46
N GLU A 350 -16.38 5.78 -6.56
CA GLU A 350 -17.84 5.61 -6.57
C GLU A 350 -18.28 4.40 -5.74
N LYS A 351 -17.58 3.26 -5.86
CA LYS A 351 -17.81 2.07 -5.04
C LYS A 351 -17.60 2.36 -3.55
N MET A 352 -16.53 3.08 -3.19
CA MET A 352 -16.26 3.46 -1.80
C MET A 352 -17.40 4.31 -1.21
N LYS A 353 -17.83 5.35 -1.94
CA LYS A 353 -18.94 6.23 -1.53
C LYS A 353 -20.27 5.48 -1.43
N GLY A 354 -20.52 4.57 -2.38
CA GLY A 354 -21.71 3.72 -2.40
C GLY A 354 -21.74 2.68 -1.28
N HIS A 355 -20.57 2.19 -0.84
CA HIS A 355 -20.45 1.17 0.20
C HIS A 355 -20.92 1.67 1.57
N MET A 356 -20.34 2.78 2.04
CA MET A 356 -20.57 3.29 3.39
C MET A 356 -21.91 4.05 3.55
N SER A 357 -22.57 4.41 2.45
CA SER A 357 -23.91 5.05 2.47
C SER A 357 -25.06 4.07 2.71
N SER A 358 -24.78 2.77 2.85
CA SER A 358 -25.81 1.73 2.84
C SER A 358 -25.63 0.75 4.01
N LYS A 359 -26.63 -0.09 4.23
CA LYS A 359 -26.78 -1.05 5.34
C LYS A 359 -25.66 -2.11 5.44
N ASP A 360 -24.62 -2.03 4.61
CA ASP A 360 -23.50 -2.94 4.52
C ASP A 360 -22.45 -2.61 5.59
N LYS A 361 -22.23 -3.54 6.53
CA LYS A 361 -21.28 -3.38 7.64
C LYS A 361 -19.90 -3.99 7.35
N ARG A 362 -19.66 -4.44 6.12
CA ARG A 362 -18.38 -5.02 5.68
C ARG A 362 -17.29 -3.96 5.65
N MET A 363 -16.05 -4.41 5.80
CA MET A 363 -14.90 -3.58 5.49
C MET A 363 -14.81 -3.36 3.97
N PHE A 364 -14.27 -2.22 3.54
CA PHE A 364 -14.09 -1.91 2.12
C PHE A 364 -12.61 -1.94 1.72
N LEU A 365 -12.27 -2.74 0.72
CA LEU A 365 -10.95 -2.74 0.10
C LEU A 365 -11.02 -1.93 -1.20
N LEU A 366 -10.25 -0.85 -1.26
CA LEU A 366 -10.07 -0.02 -2.43
C LEU A 366 -9.06 -0.69 -3.35
N SER A 367 -9.56 -1.34 -4.39
CA SER A 367 -8.76 -2.14 -5.32
C SER A 367 -8.14 -1.24 -6.38
N TRP A 368 -7.00 -0.63 -6.02
CA TRP A 368 -6.28 0.35 -6.82
C TRP A 368 -5.29 -0.31 -7.77
N THR A 369 -5.81 -1.21 -8.59
CA THR A 369 -5.04 -2.03 -9.51
C THR A 369 -5.65 -1.94 -10.91
N LEU A 370 -4.80 -1.88 -11.93
CA LEU A 370 -5.23 -1.94 -13.33
C LEU A 370 -5.11 -3.36 -13.83
N THR A 371 -6.21 -3.90 -14.37
CA THR A 371 -6.28 -5.28 -14.85
C THR A 371 -5.83 -5.36 -16.30
N GLN A 372 -4.76 -6.10 -16.57
CA GLN A 372 -4.33 -6.40 -17.93
C GLN A 372 -5.46 -7.04 -18.75
N GLN A 373 -5.71 -6.53 -19.95
CA GLN A 373 -6.76 -7.03 -20.82
C GLN A 373 -6.20 -8.09 -21.78
N VAL A 374 -6.01 -9.31 -21.27
CA VAL A 374 -5.50 -10.44 -22.07
C VAL A 374 -6.50 -10.76 -23.19
N PRO A 375 -6.10 -10.70 -24.47
CA PRO A 375 -6.99 -11.05 -25.58
C PRO A 375 -7.48 -12.50 -25.48
N GLU A 376 -8.71 -12.75 -25.96
CA GLU A 376 -9.17 -14.13 -26.19
C GLU A 376 -8.19 -14.87 -27.10
N TRP A 377 -7.91 -16.12 -26.77
CA TRP A 377 -6.81 -16.83 -27.38
C TRP A 377 -7.11 -18.30 -27.65
N VAL A 378 -6.73 -18.75 -28.85
CA VAL A 378 -6.80 -20.15 -29.30
C VAL A 378 -5.42 -20.54 -29.85
N GLY A 379 -4.73 -21.51 -29.23
CA GLY A 379 -3.41 -21.97 -29.71
C GLY A 379 -2.59 -22.79 -28.70
N SER A 380 -1.25 -22.70 -28.78
CA SER A 380 -0.30 -23.23 -27.77
C SER A 380 0.21 -22.17 -26.76
N VAL A 381 0.51 -22.52 -25.51
CA VAL A 381 1.07 -21.59 -24.48
C VAL A 381 2.11 -20.60 -25.04
N ARG A 382 2.96 -21.04 -25.97
CA ARG A 382 3.96 -20.19 -26.64
C ARG A 382 3.35 -19.07 -27.51
N SER A 383 2.25 -19.31 -28.21
CA SER A 383 1.56 -18.26 -28.98
C SER A 383 0.77 -17.30 -28.10
N LEU A 384 0.23 -17.75 -26.95
CA LEU A 384 -0.34 -16.84 -25.95
C LEU A 384 0.74 -15.90 -25.41
N ALA A 385 1.94 -16.43 -25.13
CA ALA A 385 3.05 -15.62 -24.63
C ALA A 385 3.50 -14.52 -25.60
N GLY A 386 3.53 -14.82 -26.92
CA GLY A 386 3.80 -13.79 -27.93
C GLY A 386 2.70 -12.73 -28.01
N SER A 387 1.43 -13.14 -27.91
CA SER A 387 0.30 -12.19 -27.88
C SER A 387 0.34 -11.29 -26.64
N VAL A 388 0.73 -11.85 -25.49
CA VAL A 388 0.91 -11.13 -24.22
C VAL A 388 1.96 -10.02 -24.38
N THR A 389 3.12 -10.33 -24.98
CA THR A 389 4.19 -9.34 -25.11
C THR A 389 3.83 -8.18 -26.04
N ASP A 390 3.04 -8.45 -27.08
CA ASP A 390 2.71 -7.47 -28.11
C ASP A 390 1.52 -6.57 -27.72
N SER A 391 0.61 -7.08 -26.87
CA SER A 391 -0.68 -6.43 -26.59
C SER A 391 -0.86 -5.96 -25.16
N LEU A 392 -0.07 -6.47 -24.20
CA LEU A 392 -0.20 -6.08 -22.79
C LEU A 392 0.81 -5.02 -22.39
N ARG A 393 0.40 -4.19 -21.44
CA ARG A 393 1.28 -3.29 -20.73
C ARG A 393 1.83 -4.01 -19.49
N PRO A 394 3.14 -3.93 -19.20
CA PRO A 394 3.70 -4.45 -17.95
C PRO A 394 2.96 -3.92 -16.71
N ILE A 395 2.75 -4.77 -15.71
CA ILE A 395 2.02 -4.41 -14.47
C ILE A 395 2.71 -3.24 -13.76
N LYS A 396 4.04 -3.24 -13.70
CA LYS A 396 4.83 -2.11 -13.18
C LYS A 396 4.50 -0.78 -13.86
N LEU A 397 4.25 -0.77 -15.17
CA LEU A 397 3.91 0.48 -15.87
C LEU A 397 2.48 0.91 -15.55
N LEU A 398 1.56 -0.04 -15.50
CA LEU A 398 0.18 0.21 -15.09
C LEU A 398 0.12 0.81 -13.67
N ALA A 399 0.82 0.20 -12.70
CA ALA A 399 0.90 0.71 -11.33
C ALA A 399 1.52 2.12 -11.25
N LYS A 400 2.54 2.40 -12.08
CA LYS A 400 3.16 3.73 -12.16
C LYS A 400 2.22 4.81 -12.72
N ASP A 401 1.23 4.43 -13.52
CA ASP A 401 0.24 5.37 -14.03
C ASP A 401 -0.83 5.67 -12.97
N CYS A 402 -1.35 4.65 -12.29
CA CYS A 402 -2.47 4.84 -11.38
C CYS A 402 -2.07 5.18 -9.93
N ASN A 403 -0.99 4.63 -9.37
CA ASN A 403 -0.64 4.85 -7.97
C ASN A 403 -0.44 6.33 -7.58
N PRO A 404 0.14 7.21 -8.42
CA PRO A 404 0.23 8.63 -8.10
C PRO A 404 -1.14 9.30 -7.89
N GLU A 405 -2.20 8.81 -8.54
CA GLU A 405 -3.55 9.37 -8.42
C GLU A 405 -4.17 9.13 -7.04
N LEU A 406 -3.65 8.18 -6.23
CA LEU A 406 -4.09 8.00 -4.85
C LEU A 406 -3.99 9.31 -4.04
N PHE A 407 -2.88 10.04 -4.20
CA PHE A 407 -2.64 11.26 -3.41
C PHE A 407 -3.53 12.43 -3.86
N THR A 408 -3.76 12.56 -5.15
CA THR A 408 -4.52 13.68 -5.74
C THR A 408 -6.03 13.47 -5.70
N THR A 409 -6.50 12.22 -5.72
CA THR A 409 -7.93 11.91 -5.89
C THR A 409 -8.57 11.24 -4.68
N LEU A 410 -7.88 10.33 -3.97
CA LEU A 410 -8.50 9.59 -2.86
C LEU A 410 -8.68 10.47 -1.62
N LEU A 411 -7.61 11.09 -1.11
CA LEU A 411 -7.69 11.81 0.16
C LEU A 411 -8.76 12.92 0.17
N PRO A 412 -8.95 13.73 -0.89
CA PRO A 412 -10.03 14.72 -0.93
C PRO A 412 -11.43 14.12 -0.78
N GLU A 413 -11.64 12.89 -1.23
CA GLU A 413 -12.93 12.18 -1.24
C GLU A 413 -13.19 11.37 0.04
N VAL A 414 -12.18 11.29 0.91
CA VAL A 414 -12.26 10.62 2.21
C VAL A 414 -12.99 11.47 3.24
N SER A 415 -13.91 10.85 3.99
CA SER A 415 -14.65 11.41 5.12
C SER A 415 -15.06 10.31 6.11
N GLU A 416 -15.64 10.68 7.27
CA GLU A 416 -16.21 9.75 8.26
C GLU A 416 -17.21 8.74 7.69
N THR A 417 -17.89 9.10 6.61
CA THR A 417 -18.92 8.28 5.96
C THR A 417 -18.47 7.70 4.63
N SER A 418 -17.19 7.85 4.24
CA SER A 418 -16.65 7.33 2.99
C SER A 418 -15.13 7.27 3.08
N PHE A 419 -14.59 6.11 3.42
CA PHE A 419 -13.14 5.86 3.46
C PHE A 419 -12.86 4.36 3.20
N PRO A 420 -11.65 3.99 2.74
CA PRO A 420 -11.29 2.59 2.58
C PRO A 420 -10.71 2.01 3.87
N ASN A 421 -10.97 0.73 4.12
CA ASN A 421 -10.30 -0.02 5.18
C ASN A 421 -8.96 -0.60 4.75
N VAL A 422 -8.80 -0.87 3.45
CA VAL A 422 -7.54 -1.30 2.85
C VAL A 422 -7.33 -0.51 1.55
N VAL A 423 -6.23 0.22 1.44
CA VAL A 423 -5.73 0.74 0.16
C VAL A 423 -4.84 -0.34 -0.44
N TYR A 424 -5.28 -0.94 -1.55
CA TYR A 424 -4.72 -2.16 -2.09
C TYR A 424 -4.09 -1.91 -3.46
N ILE A 425 -2.76 -2.03 -3.55
CA ILE A 425 -1.99 -1.57 -4.72
C ILE A 425 -1.12 -2.67 -5.34
N ASP A 426 -0.81 -2.51 -6.62
CA ASP A 426 0.35 -3.12 -7.25
C ASP A 426 1.59 -2.25 -7.05
N TYR A 427 2.76 -2.89 -7.04
CA TYR A 427 4.08 -2.27 -7.13
C TYR A 427 4.41 -1.30 -5.99
N LEU A 428 4.44 -1.79 -4.74
CA LEU A 428 4.83 -1.02 -3.56
C LEU A 428 6.33 -0.65 -3.58
N ASP A 429 6.64 0.54 -4.10
CA ASP A 429 8.02 1.01 -4.26
C ASP A 429 8.45 2.09 -3.27
N SER A 430 7.53 2.67 -2.48
CA SER A 430 7.77 3.81 -1.59
C SER A 430 7.01 3.71 -0.26
N MET A 431 7.54 4.34 0.80
CA MET A 431 6.85 4.49 2.09
C MET A 431 5.78 5.61 2.09
N GLU A 432 5.73 6.43 1.05
CA GLU A 432 4.73 7.51 0.91
C GLU A 432 3.29 6.97 0.95
N TYR A 433 3.05 5.74 0.48
CA TYR A 433 1.73 5.12 0.52
C TYR A 433 1.24 4.85 1.95
N VAL A 434 2.16 4.56 2.89
CA VAL A 434 1.81 4.43 4.31
C VAL A 434 1.48 5.80 4.89
N ALA A 435 2.24 6.83 4.54
CA ALA A 435 1.93 8.19 4.97
C ALA A 435 0.53 8.62 4.52
N LEU A 436 0.10 8.26 3.30
CA LEU A 436 -1.27 8.48 2.85
C LEU A 436 -2.30 7.72 3.70
N VAL A 437 -2.06 6.43 3.98
CA VAL A 437 -2.96 5.62 4.81
C VAL A 437 -3.08 6.17 6.24
N VAL A 438 -1.96 6.62 6.83
CA VAL A 438 -1.97 7.31 8.13
C VAL A 438 -2.73 8.63 8.03
N ALA A 439 -2.56 9.41 6.96
CA ALA A 439 -3.32 10.63 6.73
C ALA A 439 -4.83 10.40 6.58
N ILE A 440 -5.25 9.27 5.98
CA ILE A 440 -6.65 8.84 5.95
C ILE A 440 -7.14 8.56 7.38
N ASN A 441 -6.38 7.80 8.18
CA ASN A 441 -6.74 7.54 9.58
C ASN A 441 -6.87 8.83 10.39
N ASP A 442 -5.91 9.75 10.27
CA ASP A 442 -5.96 11.04 10.95
C ASP A 442 -7.17 11.87 10.53
N LYS A 443 -7.38 12.01 9.22
CA LYS A 443 -8.47 12.82 8.66
C LYS A 443 -9.85 12.33 9.09
N VAL A 444 -10.01 11.01 9.25
CA VAL A 444 -11.31 10.39 9.53
C VAL A 444 -11.57 10.27 11.04
N PHE A 445 -10.53 10.06 11.86
CA PHE A 445 -10.70 9.66 13.25
C PHE A 445 -9.96 10.51 14.28
N ASN A 446 -9.11 11.44 13.87
CA ASN A 446 -8.22 12.20 14.77
C ASN A 446 -8.36 13.74 14.64
N ASN A 447 -8.76 14.23 13.47
CA ASN A 447 -8.81 15.66 13.13
C ASN A 447 -10.06 16.39 13.59
#